data_AF-A0A354PAN8-F1
#
_entry.id   AF-A0A354PAN8-F1
#
_cell.length_a   1.000
_cell.length_b   1.000
_cell.length_c   1.000
_cell.angle_alpha   90.00
_cell.angle_beta   90.00
_cell.angle_gamma   90.00
#
_symmetry.space_group_name_H-M   'P 1'
#
loop_
_entity.id
_entity.type
_entity.pdbx_description
1 polymer ?
#
loop_
_entity_poly.entity_id
_entity_poly.type
_entity_poly.pdbx_seq_one_letter_code
_entity_poly.pdbx_strand_id
1 'polypeptide(L)'
;IRVECYSDRFVLIGEGGRGAPTVIPFVDGDINAASLTLATAVRDRASAWGAAMQGARWQPVLEVAVAPGADYRYQQLTRLLDGSGLMIQAKGAR
;
A
#
# COMPACT_ATOMS: atom_id res chain seq x y z
N ILE A 1 -4.70 -6.23 1.20
CA ILE A 1 -4.00 -5.84 -0.06
C ILE A 1 -2.50 -5.89 0.22
N ARG A 2 -1.68 -6.45 -0.67
CA ARG A 2 -0.25 -6.68 -0.42
C ARG A 2 0.61 -5.74 -1.24
N VAL A 3 1.64 -5.16 -0.60
CA VAL A 3 2.65 -4.33 -1.25
C VAL A 3 4.03 -4.74 -0.79
N GLU A 4 5.01 -4.71 -1.69
CA GLU A 4 6.42 -4.83 -1.36
C GLU A 4 7.05 -3.43 -1.36
N CYS A 5 7.75 -3.11 -0.28
CA CYS A 5 8.40 -1.82 -0.07
C CYS A 5 9.91 -1.98 -0.28
N TYR A 6 10.42 -1.36 -1.34
CA TYR A 6 11.84 -1.28 -1.65
C TYR A 6 12.37 0.13 -1.37
N SER A 7 13.69 0.29 -1.48
CA SER A 7 14.36 1.58 -1.26
C SER A 7 14.04 2.62 -2.35
N ASP A 8 13.64 2.16 -3.54
CA ASP A 8 13.44 2.96 -4.75
C ASP A 8 12.02 2.87 -5.35
N ARG A 9 11.17 1.97 -4.85
CA ARG A 9 9.82 1.74 -5.40
C ARG A 9 8.88 1.04 -4.41
N PHE A 10 7.58 1.15 -4.67
CA PHE A 10 6.57 0.24 -4.14
C PHE A 10 6.12 -0.74 -5.24
N VAL A 11 5.83 -1.99 -4.86
CA VAL A 11 5.26 -2.98 -5.77
C VAL A 11 3.95 -3.48 -5.19
N LEU A 12 2.83 -3.01 -5.73
CA LEU A 12 1.50 -3.44 -5.33
C LEU A 12 1.18 -4.77 -6.00
N ILE A 13 1.01 -5.82 -5.20
CA ILE A 13 0.76 -7.18 -5.69
C ILE A 13 -0.69 -7.33 -6.12
N GLY A 14 -0.89 -8.02 -7.25
CA GLY A 14 -2.21 -8.36 -7.79
C GLY A 14 -3.14 -9.06 -6.79
N GLU A 15 -4.44 -8.98 -7.07
CA GLU A 15 -5.48 -9.50 -6.17
C GLU A 15 -5.52 -11.02 -6.09
N GLY A 16 -5.48 -11.55 -4.87
CA GLY A 16 -5.31 -13.00 -4.64
C GLY A 16 -4.01 -13.58 -5.19
N GLY A 17 -2.97 -12.75 -5.42
CA GLY A 17 -1.74 -13.17 -6.10
C GLY A 17 -1.92 -13.39 -7.61
N ARG A 18 -3.06 -12.98 -8.18
CA ARG A 18 -3.37 -13.04 -9.61
C ARG A 18 -3.39 -11.62 -10.18
N GLY A 19 -2.90 -11.45 -11.40
CA GLY A 19 -2.78 -10.15 -12.07
C GLY A 19 -1.38 -9.54 -12.02
N ALA A 20 -1.13 -8.58 -12.91
CA ALA A 20 0.16 -7.92 -13.02
C ALA A 20 0.44 -7.06 -11.78
N PRO A 21 1.63 -7.14 -11.17
CA PRO A 21 2.01 -6.23 -10.11
C PRO A 21 2.09 -4.80 -10.65
N THR A 22 1.62 -3.83 -9.87
CA THR A 22 1.77 -2.41 -10.20
C THR A 22 3.02 -1.87 -9.53
N VAL A 23 4.00 -1.45 -10.33
CA VAL A 23 5.25 -0.87 -9.84
C VAL A 23 5.10 0.65 -9.77
N ILE A 24 5.40 1.22 -8.61
CA ILE A 24 5.30 2.66 -8.33
C ILE A 24 6.69 3.14 -7.93
N PRO A 25 7.50 3.69 -8.86
CA PRO A 25 8.86 4.14 -8.58
C PRO A 25 8.87 5.45 -7.77
N PHE A 26 9.94 5.68 -7.01
CA PHE A 26 10.21 6.96 -6.34
C PHE A 26 10.94 7.87 -7.32
N VAL A 27 10.20 8.49 -8.23
CA VAL A 27 10.75 9.44 -9.21
C VAL A 27 11.39 10.60 -8.46
N ASP A 28 12.66 10.89 -8.75
CA ASP A 28 13.47 11.90 -8.05
C ASP A 28 13.54 11.71 -6.52
N GLY A 29 13.33 10.48 -6.04
CA GLY A 29 13.29 10.17 -4.62
C GLY A 29 12.02 10.65 -3.91
N ASP A 30 11.00 11.14 -4.64
CA ASP A 30 9.75 11.63 -4.08
C ASP A 30 8.83 10.48 -3.66
N ILE A 31 8.98 10.10 -2.39
CA ILE A 31 8.13 9.11 -1.76
C ILE A 31 6.70 9.63 -1.51
N ASN A 32 6.46 10.95 -1.48
CA ASN A 32 5.12 11.49 -1.23
C ASN A 32 4.20 11.20 -2.41
N ALA A 33 4.65 11.55 -3.62
CA ALA A 33 3.92 11.24 -4.85
C ALA A 33 3.68 9.72 -5.01
N ALA A 34 4.69 8.91 -4.70
CA ALA A 34 4.56 7.45 -4.72
C ALA A 34 3.56 6.93 -3.67
N SER A 35 3.56 7.50 -2.46
CA SER A 35 2.64 7.13 -1.38
C SER A 35 1.19 7.50 -1.70
N LEU A 36 0.97 8.68 -2.29
CA LEU A 36 -0.34 9.11 -2.77
C LEU A 36 -0.86 8.21 -3.90
N THR A 37 0.01 7.85 -4.84
CA THR A 37 -0.30 6.92 -5.94
C THR A 37 -0.69 5.54 -5.39
N LEU A 38 0.08 5.03 -4.42
CA LEU A 38 -0.22 3.77 -3.74
C LEU A 38 -1.56 3.83 -3.00
N ALA A 39 -1.81 4.91 -2.25
CA ALA A 39 -3.06 5.07 -1.52
C ALA A 39 -4.28 5.11 -2.46
N THR A 40 -4.14 5.79 -3.60
CA THR A 40 -5.17 5.85 -4.64
C THR A 40 -5.44 4.45 -5.20
N ALA A 41 -4.40 3.72 -5.61
CA ALA A 41 -4.55 2.36 -6.14
C ALA A 41 -5.19 1.38 -5.13
N VAL A 42 -4.86 1.51 -3.84
CA VAL A 42 -5.48 0.72 -2.77
C VAL A 42 -6.96 1.08 -2.61
N ARG A 43 -7.32 2.36 -2.66
CA ARG A 43 -8.70 2.84 -2.55
C ARG A 43 -9.56 2.42 -3.75
N ASP A 44 -9.03 2.49 -4.96
CA ASP A 44 -9.73 2.07 -6.17
C ASP A 44 -10.10 0.59 -6.09
N ARG A 45 -9.16 -0.21 -5.61
CA ARG A 45 -9.35 -1.64 -5.39
C ARG A 45 -10.36 -1.93 -4.27
N ALA A 46 -10.32 -1.18 -3.18
CA ALA A 46 -11.32 -1.28 -2.12
C ALA A 46 -12.73 -0.88 -2.60
N SER A 47 -12.81 0.05 -3.56
CA SER A 47 -14.08 0.49 -4.15
C SER A 47 -14.72 -0.60 -5.03
N ALA A 48 -13.93 -1.55 -5.53
CA ALA A 48 -14.42 -2.70 -6.31
C ALA A 48 -15.01 -3.83 -5.45
N TRP A 49 -14.89 -3.79 -4.12
CA TRP A 49 -15.44 -4.83 -3.22
C TRP A 49 -16.98 -4.83 -3.13
N GLY A 50 -17.64 -3.84 -3.72
CA GLY A 50 -19.10 -3.72 -3.73
C GLY A 50 -19.64 -3.08 -2.44
N ALA A 51 -20.95 -3.18 -2.24
CA ALA A 51 -21.60 -2.57 -1.09
C ALA A 51 -21.13 -3.21 0.22
N ALA A 52 -20.65 -2.38 1.16
CA ALA A 52 -20.52 -2.78 2.55
C ALA A 52 -21.92 -3.00 3.18
N MET A 53 -21.98 -3.68 4.33
CA MET A 53 -23.22 -3.76 5.12
C MET A 53 -23.76 -2.35 5.41
N GLN A 54 -25.07 -2.21 5.61
CA GLN A 54 -25.73 -0.94 5.92
C GLN A 54 -25.04 -0.23 7.10
N GLY A 55 -24.54 0.99 6.87
CA GLY A 55 -23.81 1.79 7.85
C GLY A 55 -22.33 1.43 8.03
N ALA A 56 -21.82 0.40 7.36
CA ALA A 56 -20.41 0.04 7.36
C ALA A 56 -19.65 0.67 6.19
N ARG A 57 -18.34 0.86 6.36
CA ARG A 57 -17.42 1.27 5.29
C ARG A 57 -16.31 0.24 5.17
N TRP A 58 -15.85 -0.01 3.95
CA TRP A 58 -14.65 -0.82 3.74
C TRP A 58 -13.44 -0.08 4.29
N GLN A 59 -12.67 -0.76 5.14
CA GLN A 59 -11.36 -0.29 5.59
C GLN A 59 -10.30 -1.24 5.04
N PRO A 60 -9.58 -0.85 3.97
CA PRO A 60 -8.53 -1.70 3.42
C PRO A 60 -7.33 -1.76 4.37
N VAL A 61 -6.80 -2.97 4.51
CA VAL A 61 -5.53 -3.24 5.19
C VAL A 61 -4.45 -3.44 4.12
N LEU A 62 -3.40 -2.65 4.22
CA LEU A 62 -2.19 -2.72 3.41
C LEU A 62 -1.12 -3.51 4.15
N GLU A 63 -0.92 -4.76 3.72
CA GLU A 63 0.15 -5.63 4.19
C GLU A 63 1.45 -5.28 3.44
N VAL A 64 2.44 -4.74 4.15
CA VAL A 64 3.70 -4.29 3.59
C VAL A 64 4.80 -5.30 3.87
N ALA A 65 5.33 -5.94 2.82
CA ALA A 65 6.58 -6.70 2.89
C ALA A 65 7.76 -5.74 2.69
N VAL A 66 8.56 -5.53 3.74
CA VAL A 66 9.70 -4.60 3.69
C VAL A 66 10.93 -5.34 3.17
N ALA A 67 11.50 -4.86 2.06
CA ALA A 67 12.74 -5.39 1.52
C ALA A 67 13.94 -5.00 2.41
N PRO A 68 15.05 -5.76 2.37
CA PRO A 68 16.25 -5.42 3.12
C PRO A 68 16.73 -3.98 2.83
N GLY A 69 16.94 -3.18 3.88
CA GLY A 69 17.39 -1.79 3.75
C GLY A 69 16.30 -0.78 3.39
N ALA A 70 15.02 -1.19 3.36
CA ALA A 70 13.89 -0.31 3.07
C ALA A 70 13.07 0.08 4.33
N ASP A 71 13.54 -0.25 5.53
CA ASP A 71 12.86 0.07 6.81
C ASP A 71 12.54 1.56 6.96
N TYR A 72 13.47 2.42 6.55
CA TYR A 72 13.26 3.87 6.57
C TYR A 72 12.11 4.30 5.65
N ARG A 73 11.96 3.66 4.49
CA ARG A 73 10.86 3.92 3.54
C ARG A 73 9.53 3.45 4.11
N TYR A 74 9.51 2.30 4.79
CA TYR A 74 8.31 1.82 5.48
C TYR A 74 7.85 2.79 6.58
N GLN A 75 8.79 3.31 7.37
CA GLN A 75 8.50 4.32 8.39
C GLN A 75 7.96 5.62 7.77
N GLN A 76 8.57 6.09 6.68
CA GLN A 76 8.06 7.26 5.94
C GLN A 76 6.66 7.01 5.40
N LEU A 77 6.41 5.88 4.74
CA LEU A 77 5.10 5.50 4.22
C LEU A 77 4.04 5.49 5.33
N THR A 78 4.36 4.90 6.48
CA THR A 78 3.44 4.82 7.63
C THR A 78 3.04 6.21 8.12
N ARG A 79 4.00 7.15 8.19
CA ARG A 79 3.71 8.55 8.58
C ARG A 79 2.91 9.30 7.53
N LEU A 80 3.20 9.08 6.25
CA LEU A 80 2.54 9.78 5.14
C LEU A 80 1.09 9.35 4.95
N LEU A 81 0.78 8.10 5.29
CA LEU A 81 -0.56 7.54 5.18
C LEU A 81 -1.29 7.51 6.52
N ASP A 82 -0.71 8.07 7.58
CA ASP A 82 -1.41 8.27 8.84
C ASP A 82 -2.63 9.18 8.61
N GLY A 83 -3.79 8.79 9.15
CA GLY A 83 -5.05 9.50 8.92
C GLY A 83 -5.67 9.34 7.53
N SER A 84 -5.05 8.63 6.58
CA SER A 84 -5.61 8.39 5.23
C SER A 84 -6.82 7.45 5.21
N GLY A 85 -7.10 6.78 6.33
CA GLY A 85 -8.13 5.74 6.44
C GLY A 85 -7.67 4.34 5.99
N LEU A 86 -6.44 4.22 5.45
CA LEU A 86 -5.79 2.95 5.18
C LEU A 86 -5.10 2.44 6.46
N MET A 87 -5.31 1.17 6.80
CA MET A 87 -4.53 0.54 7.87
C MET A 87 -3.26 -0.08 7.29
N ILE A 88 -2.11 0.27 7.83
CA ILE A 88 -0.82 -0.26 7.39
C ILE A 88 -0.34 -1.30 8.40
N GLN A 89 0.06 -2.47 7.90
CA GLN A 89 0.63 -3.53 8.70
C GLN A 89 1.88 -4.07 8.02
N ALA A 90 3.00 -4.13 8.75
CA ALA A 90 4.14 -4.89 8.28
C ALA A 90 3.75 -6.37 8.17
N LYS A 91 4.04 -7.00 7.05
CA LYS A 91 3.94 -8.44 6.89
C LYS A 91 4.97 -9.04 7.84
N GLY A 92 4.52 -9.51 9.00
CA GLY A 92 5.38 -10.10 10.02
C GLY A 92 6.27 -11.16 9.38
N ALA A 93 7.59 -10.98 9.49
CA ALA A 93 8.54 -12.04 9.23
C ALA A 93 8.16 -13.20 10.17
N ARG A 94 7.68 -14.29 9.58
CA ARG A 94 7.43 -15.53 10.29
C ARG A 94 8.58 -16.47 10.01
#